data_AF-A0A4Y7PSQ3-F1
#
_entry.id   AF-A0A4Y7PSQ3-F1
#
_cell.length_a   1.000
_cell.length_b   1.000
_cell.length_c   1.000
_cell.angle_alpha   90.00
_cell.angle_beta   90.00
_cell.angle_gamma   90.00
#
_symmetry.space_group_name_H-M   'P 1'
#
loop_
_entity.id
_entity.type
_entity.pdbx_description
1 polymer ?
#
loop_
_entity_poly.entity_id
_entity_poly.type
_entity_poly.pdbx_seq_one_letter_code
_entity_poly.pdbx_strand_id
1 'polypeptide(L)'
;MIEKECTALSTRTSLNFVTGHWNRIRALSLKLGILFDSHIMALASSWIGSSQGFPSSLENLHIHRHHQYTPFTFLTTLLSQPLPESLKVVHLNRSPIPKHFSNLKRLKRLSLDSTVSASRLTCAQILEILRSSPDLEVLHLRTVVTHTGTSSIKPVSLPCLRHLSLRFCSDVPNEGTQVLLDQLDISPDVCPSDPHNSLTFATSLGLYVKLASLRMFYLNAKWRC
;
A
#
# COMPACT_ATOMS: atom_id res chain seq x y z
N MET A 1 22.59 7.09 5.09
CA MET A 1 21.44 6.27 4.65
C MET A 1 21.99 4.87 4.38
N ILE A 2 21.62 3.86 5.17
CA ILE A 2 22.08 2.48 4.95
C ILE A 2 21.04 1.83 4.04
N GLU A 3 21.19 1.98 2.73
CA GLU A 3 20.52 1.12 1.76
C GLU A 3 21.39 -0.13 1.63
N LYS A 4 21.06 -1.19 2.38
CA LYS A 4 21.64 -2.50 2.15
C LYS A 4 20.62 -3.35 1.41
N GLU A 5 20.89 -3.59 0.14
CA GLU A 5 20.22 -4.63 -0.62
C GLU A 5 20.71 -5.97 -0.05
N CYS A 6 19.86 -6.65 0.72
CA CYS A 6 20.18 -7.95 1.30
C CYS A 6 20.06 -9.04 0.22
N THR A 7 20.96 -9.03 -0.76
CA THR A 7 21.21 -10.16 -1.65
C THR A 7 22.16 -11.12 -0.93
N ALA A 8 21.57 -12.13 -0.27
CA ALA A 8 22.24 -13.31 0.28
C ALA A 8 23.51 -13.06 1.13
N LEU A 9 23.35 -12.46 2.32
CA LEU A 9 24.40 -12.45 3.35
C LEU A 9 24.47 -13.82 4.05
N SER A 10 25.35 -14.69 3.55
CA SER A 10 25.48 -16.10 3.98
C SER A 10 26.25 -16.32 5.31
N THR A 11 26.56 -15.29 6.10
CA THR A 11 27.35 -15.46 7.35
C THR A 11 26.65 -14.91 8.58
N ARG A 12 26.55 -15.74 9.64
CA ARG A 12 25.94 -15.40 10.95
C ARG A 12 26.48 -14.10 11.56
N THR A 13 27.75 -13.78 11.32
CA THR A 13 28.41 -12.55 11.78
C THR A 13 27.80 -11.29 11.18
N SER A 14 27.33 -11.35 9.93
CA SER A 14 26.69 -10.23 9.25
C SER A 14 25.33 -9.88 9.84
N LEU A 15 24.61 -10.86 10.40
CA LEU A 15 23.31 -10.64 11.03
C LEU A 15 23.41 -9.92 12.37
N ASN A 16 24.38 -10.30 13.20
CA ASN A 16 24.61 -9.66 14.51
C ASN A 16 24.93 -8.17 14.37
N PHE A 17 25.65 -7.80 13.31
CA PHE A 17 25.93 -6.41 13.01
C PHE A 17 24.64 -5.62 12.73
N VAL A 18 23.68 -6.20 12.01
CA VAL A 18 22.45 -5.50 11.68
C VAL A 18 21.48 -5.46 12.87
N THR A 19 21.43 -6.50 13.71
CA THR A 19 20.59 -6.48 14.92
C THR A 19 21.04 -5.40 15.91
N GLY A 20 22.36 -5.17 16.06
CA GLY A 20 22.90 -4.07 16.87
C GLY A 20 22.52 -2.67 16.37
N HIS A 21 22.09 -2.55 15.12
CA HIS A 21 21.65 -1.30 14.51
C HIS A 21 20.19 -1.31 14.08
N TRP A 22 19.38 -2.26 14.58
CA TRP A 22 18.00 -2.47 14.13
C TRP A 22 17.19 -1.18 14.11
N ASN A 23 17.14 -0.46 15.24
CA ASN A 23 16.38 0.79 15.37
C ASN A 23 16.95 1.99 14.58
N ARG A 24 18.09 1.85 13.90
CA ARG A 24 18.66 2.88 13.01
C ARG A 24 18.32 2.64 11.54
N ILE A 25 17.72 1.49 11.21
CA ILE A 25 17.31 1.15 9.85
C ILE A 25 16.13 2.05 9.47
N ARG A 26 16.31 2.82 8.38
CA ARG A 26 15.28 3.71 7.83
C ARG A 26 14.62 3.17 6.56
N ALA A 27 15.23 2.19 5.91
CA ALA A 27 14.69 1.56 4.72
C ALA A 27 14.85 0.05 4.82
N LEU A 28 13.78 -0.69 4.60
CA LEU A 28 13.75 -2.14 4.57
C LEU A 28 13.12 -2.59 3.26
N SER A 29 13.88 -3.32 2.46
CA SER A 29 13.40 -3.90 1.21
C SER A 29 13.55 -5.42 1.25
N LEU A 30 12.44 -6.13 1.09
CA LEU A 30 12.37 -7.59 1.07
C LEU A 30 11.90 -8.04 -0.31
N LYS A 31 12.83 -8.53 -1.13
CA LYS A 31 12.53 -9.10 -2.44
C LYS A 31 12.53 -10.63 -2.35
N LEU A 32 11.34 -11.20 -2.23
CA LEU A 32 11.13 -12.64 -2.04
C LEU A 32 10.91 -13.31 -3.40
N GLY A 33 11.99 -13.88 -3.95
CA GLY A 33 12.05 -14.55 -5.24
C GLY A 33 11.83 -16.07 -5.18
N ILE A 34 12.15 -16.76 -6.29
CA ILE A 34 11.87 -18.19 -6.49
C ILE A 34 12.82 -19.13 -5.71
N LEU A 35 13.96 -18.62 -5.25
CA LEU A 35 15.03 -19.42 -4.64
C LEU A 35 15.13 -19.22 -3.12
N PHE A 36 14.03 -18.84 -2.47
CA PHE A 36 14.03 -18.77 -1.01
C PHE A 36 13.92 -20.17 -0.44
N ASP A 37 15.06 -20.71 -0.02
CA ASP A 37 15.15 -21.97 0.70
C ASP A 37 14.63 -21.84 2.15
N SER A 38 14.44 -22.98 2.81
CA SER A 38 13.98 -23.04 4.20
C SER A 38 14.96 -22.39 5.19
N HIS A 39 16.24 -22.27 4.85
CA HIS A 39 17.26 -21.64 5.70
C HIS A 39 17.12 -20.11 5.69
N ILE A 40 16.92 -19.50 4.52
CA ILE A 40 16.67 -18.07 4.39
C ILE A 40 15.32 -17.73 5.06
N MET A 41 14.32 -18.62 4.97
CA MET A 41 13.06 -18.48 5.70
C MET A 41 13.26 -18.50 7.22
N ALA A 42 14.00 -19.48 7.74
CA ALA A 42 14.32 -19.57 9.16
C ALA A 42 15.12 -18.34 9.63
N LEU A 43 16.06 -17.86 8.81
CA LEU A 43 16.86 -16.68 9.06
C LEU A 43 16.00 -15.42 9.09
N ALA A 44 15.15 -15.19 8.08
CA ALA A 44 14.20 -14.08 8.06
C ALA A 44 13.23 -14.14 9.25
N SER A 45 12.76 -15.33 9.61
CA SER A 45 11.89 -15.53 10.78
C SER A 45 12.62 -15.25 12.09
N SER A 46 13.88 -15.66 12.23
CA SER A 46 14.68 -15.40 13.43
C SER A 46 14.99 -13.91 13.60
N TRP A 47 15.17 -13.21 12.49
CA TRP A 47 15.60 -11.82 12.46
C TRP A 47 14.44 -10.84 12.59
N ILE A 48 13.33 -11.15 11.92
CA ILE A 48 12.18 -10.24 11.80
C ILE A 48 10.97 -10.74 12.62
N GLY A 49 10.86 -12.05 12.86
CA GLY A 49 9.67 -12.69 13.41
C GLY A 49 9.71 -13.05 14.89
N SER A 50 10.84 -12.90 15.60
CA SER A 50 10.99 -13.49 16.94
C SER A 50 10.61 -12.59 18.12
N SER A 51 10.39 -11.28 17.95
CA SER A 51 9.75 -10.38 18.96
C SER A 51 9.89 -8.89 18.67
N GLN A 52 10.90 -8.46 17.90
CA GLN A 52 11.27 -7.04 17.83
C GLN A 52 10.35 -6.18 16.94
N GLY A 53 9.47 -6.79 16.13
CA GLY A 53 8.63 -6.05 15.20
C GLY A 53 9.46 -5.27 14.17
N PHE A 54 8.89 -4.19 13.62
CA PHE A 54 9.61 -3.31 12.70
C PHE A 54 10.58 -2.37 13.44
N PRO A 55 11.68 -1.92 12.79
CA PRO A 55 12.50 -0.84 13.32
C PRO A 55 11.68 0.41 13.61
N SER A 56 11.84 0.98 14.80
CA SER A 56 11.12 2.19 15.21
C SER A 56 11.41 3.43 14.34
N SER A 57 12.58 3.48 13.67
CA SER A 57 12.96 4.56 12.75
C SER A 57 12.66 4.25 11.28
N LEU A 58 11.92 3.16 10.97
CA LEU A 58 11.69 2.76 9.59
C LEU A 58 10.84 3.79 8.84
N GLU A 59 11.37 4.36 7.77
CA GLU A 59 10.68 5.34 6.92
C GLU A 59 10.18 4.72 5.62
N ASN A 60 10.87 3.71 5.08
CA ASN A 60 10.54 3.06 3.82
C ASN A 60 10.43 1.54 3.99
N LEU A 61 9.27 0.98 3.66
CA LEU A 61 9.03 -0.47 3.68
C LEU A 61 8.62 -0.95 2.30
N HIS A 62 9.47 -1.77 1.67
CA HIS A 62 9.21 -2.36 0.37
C HIS A 62 9.21 -3.89 0.52
N ILE A 63 8.11 -4.55 0.18
CA ILE A 63 8.01 -6.00 0.17
C ILE A 63 7.50 -6.41 -1.19
N HIS A 64 8.29 -7.19 -1.92
CA HIS A 64 7.94 -7.69 -3.24
C HIS A 64 8.02 -9.21 -3.25
N ARG A 65 6.90 -9.84 -3.60
CA ARG A 65 6.81 -11.30 -3.71
C ARG A 65 6.61 -11.75 -5.14
N HIS A 66 7.28 -12.84 -5.49
CA HIS A 66 7.04 -13.54 -6.75
C HIS A 66 5.67 -14.25 -6.74
N HIS A 67 5.02 -14.38 -7.90
CA HIS A 67 3.67 -14.95 -8.04
C HIS A 67 3.58 -16.45 -7.77
N GLN A 68 4.69 -17.17 -7.91
CA GLN A 68 4.71 -18.65 -7.86
C GLN A 68 4.89 -19.20 -6.43
N TYR A 69 4.80 -18.37 -5.39
CA TYR A 69 5.22 -18.76 -4.05
C TYR A 69 4.07 -18.99 -3.06
N THR A 70 4.26 -20.03 -2.24
CA THR A 70 3.43 -20.35 -1.08
C THR A 70 3.42 -19.22 -0.04
N PRO A 71 2.39 -19.15 0.81
CA PRO A 71 2.29 -18.14 1.85
C PRO A 71 3.50 -18.18 2.79
N PHE A 72 4.18 -17.05 2.92
CA PHE A 72 5.24 -16.87 3.90
C PHE A 72 4.60 -16.58 5.26
N THR A 73 4.48 -17.60 6.11
CA THR A 73 3.94 -17.45 7.48
C THR A 73 4.67 -16.34 8.24
N PHE A 74 5.99 -16.24 8.09
CA PHE A 74 6.77 -15.17 8.72
C PHE A 74 6.36 -13.77 8.25
N LEU A 75 5.99 -13.56 6.98
CA LEU A 75 5.51 -12.27 6.52
C LEU A 75 4.14 -11.95 7.10
N THR A 76 3.25 -12.94 7.19
CA THR A 76 1.98 -12.76 7.86
C THR A 76 2.19 -12.38 9.32
N THR A 77 3.12 -13.03 10.02
CA THR A 77 3.50 -12.70 11.39
C THR A 77 4.09 -11.29 11.49
N LEU A 78 5.03 -10.94 10.61
CA LEU A 78 5.64 -9.62 10.56
C LEU A 78 4.60 -8.51 10.33
N LEU A 79 3.74 -8.68 9.33
CA LEU A 79 2.71 -7.70 8.97
C LEU A 79 1.51 -7.72 9.92
N SER A 80 1.44 -8.68 10.84
CA SER A 80 0.52 -8.63 11.97
C SER A 80 1.01 -7.74 13.11
N GLN A 81 2.29 -7.35 13.11
CA GLN A 81 2.83 -6.39 14.07
C GLN A 81 2.42 -4.96 13.69
N PRO A 82 2.33 -4.04 14.66
CA PRO A 82 2.11 -2.62 14.38
C PRO A 82 3.20 -2.05 13.47
N LEU A 83 2.78 -1.28 12.47
CA LEU A 83 3.69 -0.53 11.61
C LEU A 83 4.20 0.72 12.36
N PRO A 84 5.49 1.11 12.21
CA PRO A 84 6.04 2.25 12.92
C PRO A 84 5.52 3.58 12.35
N GLU A 85 5.22 4.52 13.23
CA GLU A 85 4.66 5.85 12.88
C GLU A 85 5.62 6.71 12.03
N SER A 86 6.90 6.34 11.97
CA SER A 86 7.90 6.98 11.12
C SER A 86 7.75 6.70 9.64
N LEU A 87 6.92 5.71 9.23
CA LEU A 87 6.76 5.31 7.84
C LEU A 87 6.24 6.45 6.97
N LYS A 88 6.93 6.63 5.85
CA LYS A 88 6.62 7.58 4.77
C LYS A 88 6.24 6.85 3.49
N VAL A 89 6.85 5.69 3.23
CA VAL A 89 6.63 4.91 2.02
C VAL A 89 6.36 3.46 2.39
N VAL A 90 5.22 2.94 1.91
CA VAL A 90 4.87 1.52 2.02
C VAL A 90 4.54 1.01 0.62
N HIS A 91 5.28 -0.01 0.18
CA HIS A 91 5.04 -0.71 -1.08
C HIS A 91 4.97 -2.20 -0.81
N LEU A 92 3.77 -2.77 -0.88
CA LEU A 92 3.50 -4.18 -0.67
C LEU A 92 3.01 -4.79 -1.98
N ASN A 93 3.83 -5.62 -2.59
CA ASN A 93 3.55 -6.28 -3.85
C ASN A 93 3.48 -7.81 -3.65
N ARG A 94 2.34 -8.37 -4.04
CA ARG A 94 1.84 -9.73 -3.79
C ARG A 94 1.96 -10.19 -2.35
N SER A 95 1.88 -9.25 -1.40
CA SER A 95 2.11 -9.51 0.02
C SER A 95 0.81 -9.48 0.82
N PRO A 96 0.77 -10.16 1.98
CA PRO A 96 -0.31 -9.96 2.94
C PRO A 96 -0.45 -8.48 3.27
N ILE A 97 -1.66 -8.08 3.62
CA ILE A 97 -1.94 -6.69 3.96
C ILE A 97 -1.90 -6.59 5.48
N PRO A 98 -1.10 -5.68 6.06
CA PRO A 98 -1.06 -5.49 7.49
C PRO A 98 -2.46 -5.31 8.08
N LYS A 99 -2.72 -5.95 9.22
CA LYS A 99 -4.00 -5.82 9.92
C LYS A 99 -4.16 -4.45 10.59
N HIS A 100 -3.03 -3.83 10.93
CA HIS A 100 -2.97 -2.61 11.73
C HIS A 100 -2.24 -1.53 10.93
N PHE A 101 -3.02 -0.73 10.20
CA PHE A 101 -2.57 0.51 9.57
C PHE A 101 -3.08 1.73 10.35
N SER A 102 -2.92 1.70 11.67
CA SER A 102 -3.26 2.84 12.51
C SER A 102 -2.07 3.80 12.60
N ASN A 103 -2.37 5.09 12.79
CA ASN A 103 -1.39 6.14 13.15
C ASN A 103 -0.26 6.41 12.14
N LEU A 104 -0.43 6.08 10.86
CA LEU A 104 0.57 6.37 9.81
C LEU A 104 0.50 7.82 9.31
N LYS A 105 0.50 8.79 10.23
CA LYS A 105 0.32 10.22 9.94
C LYS A 105 1.36 10.81 8.98
N ARG A 106 2.53 10.16 8.87
CA ARG A 106 3.66 10.59 8.03
C ARG A 106 3.69 9.91 6.67
N LEU A 107 2.74 9.01 6.39
CA LEU A 107 2.71 8.23 5.16
C LEU A 107 2.41 9.16 3.97
N LYS A 108 3.36 9.23 3.04
CA LYS A 108 3.26 10.00 1.80
C LYS A 108 2.95 9.12 0.60
N ARG A 109 3.36 7.86 0.64
CA ARG A 109 3.16 6.92 -0.48
C ARG A 109 2.70 5.56 0.02
N LEU A 110 1.58 5.10 -0.52
CA LEU A 110 1.02 3.79 -0.26
C LEU A 110 0.79 3.07 -1.59
N SER A 111 1.44 1.93 -1.75
CA SER A 111 1.21 1.03 -2.88
C SER A 111 0.90 -0.37 -2.38
N LEU A 112 -0.31 -0.86 -2.68
CA LEU A 112 -0.79 -2.19 -2.32
C LEU A 112 -1.16 -2.93 -3.61
N ASP A 113 -0.27 -3.80 -4.08
CA ASP A 113 -0.54 -4.72 -5.19
C ASP A 113 -0.75 -6.11 -4.60
N SER A 114 -2.00 -6.47 -4.27
CA SER A 114 -2.33 -7.77 -3.69
C SER A 114 -3.02 -8.62 -4.74
N THR A 115 -2.25 -9.52 -5.36
CA THR A 115 -2.78 -10.48 -6.35
C THR A 115 -3.30 -11.74 -5.66
N VAL A 116 -4.59 -12.02 -5.83
CA VAL A 116 -5.36 -13.30 -5.76
C VAL A 116 -5.26 -14.19 -4.50
N SER A 117 -4.16 -14.21 -3.77
CA SER A 117 -3.87 -15.17 -2.69
C SER A 117 -3.80 -14.55 -1.29
N ALA A 118 -3.78 -13.23 -1.17
CA ALA A 118 -3.78 -12.53 0.12
C ALA A 118 -5.19 -12.02 0.44
N SER A 119 -5.50 -12.00 1.74
CA SER A 119 -6.73 -11.46 2.34
C SER A 119 -7.29 -10.26 1.56
N ARG A 120 -8.55 -10.36 1.13
CA ARG A 120 -9.24 -9.28 0.42
C ARG A 120 -9.36 -8.07 1.33
N LEU A 121 -9.03 -6.89 0.80
CA LEU A 121 -9.23 -5.63 1.52
C LEU A 121 -10.70 -5.26 1.49
N THR A 122 -11.26 -4.91 2.64
CA THR A 122 -12.58 -4.28 2.67
C THR A 122 -12.47 -2.78 2.37
N CYS A 123 -13.53 -2.19 1.83
CA CYS A 123 -13.60 -0.73 1.65
C CYS A 123 -13.33 0.01 2.96
N ALA A 124 -13.88 -0.51 4.07
CA ALA A 124 -13.73 0.06 5.40
C ALA A 124 -12.26 0.11 5.84
N GLN A 125 -11.52 -0.99 5.64
CA GLN A 125 -10.09 -1.07 5.95
C GLN A 125 -9.30 -0.06 5.13
N ILE A 126 -9.55 0.04 3.81
CA ILE A 126 -8.86 1.02 2.96
C ILE A 126 -9.11 2.44 3.47
N LEU A 127 -10.37 2.78 3.72
CA LEU A 127 -10.73 4.12 4.18
C LEU A 127 -10.15 4.43 5.57
N GLU A 128 -10.01 3.45 6.45
CA GLU A 128 -9.31 3.61 7.73
C GLU A 128 -7.82 3.94 7.54
N ILE A 129 -7.14 3.25 6.61
CA ILE A 129 -5.74 3.55 6.23
C ILE A 129 -5.62 5.00 5.76
N LEU A 130 -6.53 5.41 4.87
CA LEU A 130 -6.53 6.73 4.26
C LEU A 130 -6.83 7.83 5.29
N ARG A 131 -7.78 7.63 6.21
CA ARG A 131 -8.05 8.57 7.31
C ARG A 131 -6.85 8.72 8.25
N SER A 132 -6.08 7.64 8.43
CA SER A 132 -4.85 7.66 9.25
C SER A 132 -3.67 8.37 8.55
N SER A 133 -3.82 8.71 7.27
CA SER A 133 -2.77 9.24 6.39
C SER A 133 -3.25 10.49 5.64
N PRO A 134 -3.61 11.59 6.33
CA PRO A 134 -4.18 12.79 5.70
C PRO A 134 -3.24 13.47 4.69
N ASP A 135 -1.95 13.22 4.88
CA ASP A 135 -0.82 13.76 4.14
C ASP A 135 -0.42 12.93 2.92
N LEU A 136 -1.21 11.91 2.57
CA LEU A 136 -0.91 10.96 1.50
C LEU A 136 -0.89 11.65 0.14
N GLU A 137 0.19 11.46 -0.60
CA GLU A 137 0.43 12.07 -1.89
C GLU A 137 0.24 11.10 -3.05
N VAL A 138 0.60 9.84 -2.83
CA VAL A 138 0.53 8.78 -3.84
C VAL A 138 -0.22 7.59 -3.28
N LEU A 139 -1.33 7.25 -3.93
CA LEU A 139 -2.12 6.05 -3.65
C LEU A 139 -2.15 5.16 -4.88
N HIS A 140 -1.60 3.96 -4.75
CA HIS A 140 -1.68 2.92 -5.77
C HIS A 140 -2.31 1.66 -5.19
N LEU A 141 -3.52 1.34 -5.60
CA LEU A 141 -4.23 0.14 -5.19
C LEU A 141 -4.42 -0.77 -6.39
N ARG A 142 -3.80 -1.95 -6.33
CA ARG A 142 -4.03 -3.05 -7.25
C ARG A 142 -4.49 -4.27 -6.49
N THR A 143 -5.78 -4.32 -6.18
CA THR A 143 -6.35 -5.38 -5.35
C THR A 143 -7.83 -5.56 -5.61
N VAL A 144 -8.39 -6.68 -5.16
CA VAL A 144 -9.84 -6.90 -5.10
C VAL A 144 -10.36 -6.28 -3.82
N VAL A 145 -11.11 -5.19 -3.96
CA VAL A 145 -11.79 -4.55 -2.84
C VAL A 145 -13.15 -5.22 -2.64
N THR A 146 -13.45 -5.70 -1.44
CA THR A 146 -14.78 -6.23 -1.10
C THR A 146 -15.55 -5.23 -0.26
N HIS A 147 -16.86 -5.16 -0.50
CA HIS A 147 -17.77 -4.44 0.37
C HIS A 147 -18.41 -5.46 1.33
N THR A 148 -18.29 -5.23 2.63
CA THR A 148 -18.93 -6.08 3.65
C THR A 148 -19.62 -5.16 4.65
N GLY A 149 -20.93 -4.95 4.48
CA GLY A 149 -21.77 -4.18 5.39
C GLY A 149 -22.36 -2.90 4.79
N THR A 150 -23.43 -2.40 5.40
CA THR A 150 -24.19 -1.21 4.99
C THR A 150 -23.91 0.01 5.88
N SER A 151 -22.85 -0.04 6.69
CA SER A 151 -22.53 1.02 7.65
C SER A 151 -22.34 2.36 6.93
N SER A 152 -22.82 3.45 7.53
CA SER A 152 -22.56 4.82 7.08
C SER A 152 -21.05 5.08 7.11
N ILE A 153 -20.39 4.80 6.00
CA ILE A 153 -18.98 5.10 5.80
C ILE A 153 -18.90 6.61 5.61
N LYS A 154 -18.08 7.27 6.43
CA LYS A 154 -17.81 8.71 6.27
C LYS A 154 -16.84 8.91 5.10
N PRO A 155 -17.03 9.97 4.28
CA PRO A 155 -16.06 10.32 3.26
C PRO A 155 -14.67 10.58 3.84
N VAL A 156 -13.64 10.43 3.00
CA VAL A 156 -12.24 10.67 3.33
C VAL A 156 -11.69 11.72 2.39
N SER A 157 -11.25 12.84 2.96
CA SER A 157 -10.57 13.91 2.23
C SER A 157 -9.07 13.65 2.21
N LEU A 158 -8.46 13.76 1.02
CA LEU A 158 -7.02 13.58 0.81
C LEU A 158 -6.44 14.82 0.09
N PRO A 159 -6.26 15.95 0.79
CA PRO A 159 -5.93 17.23 0.18
C PRO A 159 -4.54 17.26 -0.48
N CYS A 160 -3.62 16.38 -0.08
CA CYS A 160 -2.28 16.28 -0.64
C CYS A 160 -2.16 15.26 -1.78
N LEU A 161 -3.24 14.55 -2.13
CA LEU A 161 -3.19 13.46 -3.10
C LEU A 161 -2.95 14.00 -4.50
N ARG A 162 -1.76 13.70 -5.04
CA ARG A 162 -1.35 14.10 -6.40
C ARG A 162 -1.39 12.95 -7.40
N HIS A 163 -1.36 11.71 -6.91
CA HIS A 163 -1.37 10.53 -7.78
C HIS A 163 -2.31 9.45 -7.22
N LEU A 164 -3.32 9.10 -8.02
CA LEU A 164 -4.25 8.02 -7.75
C LEU A 164 -4.19 7.00 -8.88
N SER A 165 -3.82 5.76 -8.55
CA SER A 165 -3.88 4.62 -9.45
C SER A 165 -4.72 3.52 -8.81
N LEU A 166 -5.85 3.21 -9.43
CA LEU A 166 -6.72 2.12 -9.01
C LEU A 166 -6.81 1.11 -10.16
N ARG A 167 -6.24 -0.08 -9.95
CA ARG A 167 -6.26 -1.18 -10.92
C ARG A 167 -6.95 -2.38 -10.30
N PHE A 168 -8.07 -2.80 -10.89
CA PHE A 168 -8.82 -3.94 -10.38
C PHE A 168 -8.37 -5.23 -11.05
N CYS A 169 -8.49 -6.36 -10.36
CA CYS A 169 -8.16 -7.66 -10.94
C CYS A 169 -9.14 -8.07 -12.06
N SER A 170 -10.31 -7.42 -12.14
CA SER A 170 -11.30 -7.56 -13.20
C SER A 170 -11.46 -6.25 -13.96
N ASP A 171 -11.76 -6.34 -15.25
CA ASP A 171 -12.05 -5.19 -16.11
C ASP A 171 -13.32 -4.43 -15.70
N VAL A 172 -14.19 -5.07 -14.91
CA VAL A 172 -15.42 -4.48 -14.38
C VAL A 172 -15.22 -4.10 -12.91
N PRO A 173 -15.50 -2.84 -12.51
CA PRO A 173 -15.50 -2.42 -11.11
C PRO A 173 -16.56 -3.19 -10.33
N ASN A 174 -16.15 -3.85 -9.25
CA ASN A 174 -17.09 -4.45 -8.33
C ASN A 174 -17.75 -3.40 -7.42
N GLU A 175 -18.80 -3.78 -6.69
CA GLU A 175 -19.53 -2.87 -5.79
C GLU A 175 -18.59 -2.17 -4.79
N GLY A 176 -17.66 -2.90 -4.17
CA GLY A 176 -16.74 -2.33 -3.19
C GLY A 176 -15.79 -1.27 -3.76
N THR A 177 -15.41 -1.44 -5.02
CA THR A 177 -14.65 -0.42 -5.74
C THR A 177 -15.45 0.86 -5.91
N GLN A 178 -16.72 0.75 -6.29
CA GLN A 178 -17.59 1.91 -6.50
C GLN A 178 -17.84 2.64 -5.18
N VAL A 179 -18.12 1.89 -4.10
CA VAL A 179 -18.25 2.47 -2.76
C VAL A 179 -16.97 3.16 -2.32
N LEU A 180 -15.80 2.57 -2.58
CA LEU A 180 -14.53 3.22 -2.25
C LEU A 180 -14.40 4.56 -2.98
N LEU A 181 -14.67 4.59 -4.28
CA LEU A 181 -14.60 5.81 -5.09
C LEU A 181 -15.58 6.89 -4.60
N ASP A 182 -16.83 6.51 -4.32
CA ASP A 182 -17.87 7.44 -3.86
C ASP A 182 -17.55 8.03 -2.47
N GLN A 183 -16.62 7.41 -1.73
CA GLN A 183 -16.17 7.85 -0.40
C GLN A 183 -14.84 8.63 -0.42
N LEU A 184 -14.16 8.72 -1.56
CA LEU A 184 -12.97 9.55 -1.70
C LEU A 184 -13.39 10.96 -2.10
N ASP A 185 -13.27 11.90 -1.16
CA ASP A 185 -13.49 13.32 -1.40
C ASP A 185 -12.18 13.93 -1.94
N ILE A 186 -11.98 13.76 -3.25
CA ILE A 186 -10.80 14.24 -3.96
C ILE A 186 -11.09 15.64 -4.50
N SER A 187 -10.32 16.62 -4.04
CA SER A 187 -10.45 17.99 -4.52
C SER A 187 -10.23 18.05 -6.05
N PRO A 188 -11.10 18.74 -6.81
CA PRO A 188 -10.95 18.90 -8.26
C PRO A 188 -9.74 19.75 -8.66
N ASP A 189 -9.08 20.44 -7.72
CA ASP A 189 -7.97 21.38 -7.98
C ASP A 189 -6.61 20.70 -8.24
N VAL A 190 -6.53 19.37 -8.22
CA VAL A 190 -5.30 18.63 -8.57
C VAL A 190 -5.08 18.70 -10.09
N CYS A 191 -4.51 19.81 -10.55
CA CYS A 191 -4.14 20.03 -11.94
C CYS A 191 -3.15 18.95 -12.41
N PRO A 192 -3.35 18.33 -13.58
CA PRO A 192 -2.34 17.49 -14.22
C PRO A 192 -1.25 18.40 -14.81
N SER A 193 -0.39 18.96 -13.97
CA SER A 193 0.63 19.95 -14.39
C SER A 193 1.93 19.32 -14.90
N ASP A 194 1.95 18.03 -15.20
CA ASP A 194 3.16 17.36 -15.66
C ASP A 194 2.82 16.30 -16.72
N PRO A 195 3.16 16.53 -18.01
CA PRO A 195 2.85 15.62 -19.11
C PRO A 195 3.54 14.25 -18.99
N HIS A 196 4.51 14.10 -18.07
CA HIS A 196 5.10 12.82 -17.71
C HIS A 196 4.45 12.15 -16.48
N ASN A 197 3.70 12.89 -15.65
CA ASN A 197 2.80 12.35 -14.63
C ASN A 197 1.36 12.33 -15.16
N SER A 198 1.16 11.66 -16.29
CA SER A 198 -0.19 11.30 -16.72
C SER A 198 -0.87 10.59 -15.55
N LEU A 199 -1.95 11.18 -15.01
CA LEU A 199 -2.98 10.45 -14.30
C LEU A 199 -3.48 9.39 -15.29
N THR A 200 -2.76 8.28 -15.36
CA THR A 200 -3.12 7.16 -16.21
C THR A 200 -4.24 6.47 -15.46
N PHE A 201 -5.45 7.01 -15.60
CA PHE A 201 -6.67 6.25 -15.45
C PHE A 201 -6.67 5.20 -16.57
N ALA A 202 -5.85 4.16 -16.40
CA ALA A 202 -5.95 2.95 -17.19
C ALA A 202 -7.18 2.20 -16.69
N THR A 203 -8.35 2.74 -17.00
CA THR A 203 -9.64 2.13 -16.71
C THR A 203 -10.13 1.47 -18.00
N SER A 204 -10.33 0.17 -17.93
CA SER A 204 -11.23 -0.54 -18.85
C SER A 204 -12.54 0.24 -19.01
N LEU A 205 -13.11 0.24 -20.23
CA LEU A 205 -14.15 1.13 -20.77
C LEU A 205 -15.37 1.42 -19.86
N GLY A 206 -15.64 0.62 -18.82
CA GLY A 206 -16.79 0.81 -17.91
C GLY A 206 -16.71 2.04 -17.00
N LEU A 207 -15.51 2.53 -16.67
CA LEU A 207 -15.33 3.71 -15.78
C LEU A 207 -15.45 5.06 -16.52
N TYR A 208 -15.42 5.03 -17.86
CA TYR A 208 -15.61 6.22 -18.68
C TYR A 208 -17.00 6.83 -18.48
N VAL A 209 -18.03 6.03 -18.19
CA VAL A 209 -19.40 6.55 -18.03
C VAL A 209 -19.59 7.28 -16.69
N LYS A 210 -18.96 6.84 -15.58
CA LYS A 210 -19.10 7.52 -14.28
C LYS A 210 -18.10 8.66 -14.10
N LEU A 211 -16.90 8.61 -14.69
CA LEU A 211 -15.99 9.77 -14.77
C LEU A 211 -16.44 10.80 -15.82
N ALA A 212 -17.11 10.39 -16.90
CA ALA A 212 -17.83 11.32 -17.78
C ALA A 212 -19.11 11.84 -17.13
N SER A 213 -19.77 11.09 -16.24
CA SER A 213 -20.93 11.59 -15.48
C SER A 213 -20.50 12.53 -14.34
N LEU A 214 -19.37 12.26 -13.67
CA LEU A 214 -18.71 13.22 -12.78
C LEU A 214 -18.22 14.44 -13.55
N ARG A 215 -17.66 14.29 -14.77
CA ARG A 215 -17.34 15.44 -15.65
C ARG A 215 -18.58 16.16 -16.20
N MET A 216 -19.71 15.48 -16.44
CA MET A 216 -20.94 16.07 -16.97
C MET A 216 -21.75 16.78 -15.88
N PHE A 217 -21.71 16.31 -14.63
CA PHE A 217 -22.22 17.07 -13.49
C PHE A 217 -21.33 18.29 -13.18
N TYR A 218 -20.02 18.22 -13.46
CA TYR A 218 -19.08 19.31 -13.19
C TYR A 218 -18.87 20.31 -14.34
N LEU A 219 -19.26 20.00 -15.58
CA LEU A 219 -19.32 21.01 -16.65
C LEU A 219 -20.43 22.06 -16.42
N ASN A 220 -21.33 21.84 -15.46
CA ASN A 220 -22.34 22.82 -15.03
C ASN A 220 -21.96 23.61 -13.77
N ALA A 221 -20.85 23.28 -13.11
CA ALA A 221 -20.35 23.98 -11.93
C ALA A 221 -19.14 24.86 -12.30
N LYS A 222 -19.45 25.98 -12.96
CA LYS A 222 -18.82 27.29 -12.76
C LYS A 222 -17.42 27.51 -13.38
N TRP A 223 -17.45 27.78 -14.69
CA TRP A 223 -16.78 28.97 -15.23
C TRP A 223 -17.40 30.21 -14.58
N ARG A 224 -16.78 30.76 -13.54
CA ARG A 224 -16.92 32.14 -13.04
C ARG A 224 -16.06 32.27 -11.77
N CYS A 225 -14.77 32.50 -11.98
CA CYS A 225 -13.92 33.50 -11.35
C CYS A 225 -12.79 33.78 -12.34
#